data_AF-A0A085ZPR4-F1
#
_entry.id   AF-A0A085ZPR4-F1
#
_cell.length_a   1.000
_cell.length_b   1.000
_cell.length_c   1.000
_cell.angle_alpha   90.00
_cell.angle_beta   90.00
_cell.angle_gamma   90.00
#
_symmetry.space_group_name_H-M   'P 1'
#
loop_
_entity.id
_entity.type
_entity.pdbx_description
1 polymer ?
#
loop_
_entity_poly.entity_id
_entity_poly.type
_entity_poly.pdbx_seq_one_letter_code
_entity_poly.pdbx_strand_id
1 'polypeptide(L)'
;MTTKDQVIENLKIWIKKTNIISYDKDIGLDCDDKELVILRDLKTQKEVYVVSFKTEDQIEYNKKGEIISLFEGMLCFAYFDAETLELLYIMKKAGYIEADGSY
;
A
#
# COMPACT_ATOMS: atom_id res chain seq x y z
N MET A 1 16.77 -12.69 6.25
CA MET A 1 15.63 -11.80 5.98
C MET A 1 16.00 -10.43 6.51
N THR A 2 15.94 -9.41 5.68
CA THR A 2 16.21 -8.02 6.09
C THR A 2 14.96 -7.42 6.75
N THR A 3 15.11 -6.30 7.46
CA THR A 3 13.95 -5.57 8.01
C THR A 3 12.98 -5.16 6.90
N LYS A 4 13.49 -4.77 5.72
CA LYS A 4 12.68 -4.42 4.54
C LYS A 4 11.87 -5.62 4.04
N ASP A 5 12.48 -6.79 3.95
CA ASP A 5 11.75 -8.02 3.57
C ASP A 5 10.62 -8.30 4.56
N GLN A 6 10.86 -8.08 5.86
CA GLN A 6 9.85 -8.27 6.90
C GLN A 6 8.69 -7.28 6.78
N VAL A 7 8.99 -6.01 6.47
CA VAL A 7 7.97 -4.97 6.22
C VAL A 7 7.11 -5.34 5.00
N ILE A 8 7.73 -5.79 3.91
CA ILE A 8 7.02 -6.25 2.70
C ILE A 8 6.12 -7.46 3.02
N GLU A 9 6.61 -8.45 3.77
CA GLU A 9 5.81 -9.60 4.18
C GLU A 9 4.64 -9.21 5.11
N ASN A 10 4.86 -8.29 6.05
CA ASN A 10 3.80 -7.73 6.89
C ASN A 10 2.71 -7.06 6.04
N LEU A 11 3.09 -6.29 5.01
CA LEU A 11 2.14 -5.69 4.08
C LEU A 11 1.33 -6.75 3.31
N LYS A 12 1.98 -7.79 2.78
CA LYS A 12 1.29 -8.89 2.08
C LYS A 12 0.29 -9.62 2.99
N ILE A 13 0.67 -9.89 4.24
CA ILE A 13 -0.21 -10.50 5.24
C ILE A 13 -1.42 -9.61 5.50
N TRP A 14 -1.19 -8.30 5.69
CA TRP A 14 -2.24 -7.34 5.92
C TRP A 14 -3.22 -7.27 4.73
N ILE A 15 -2.70 -7.11 3.50
CA ILE A 15 -3.48 -7.07 2.26
C ILE A 15 -4.36 -8.31 2.12
N LYS A 16 -3.79 -9.50 2.35
CA LYS A 16 -4.52 -10.77 2.28
C LYS A 16 -5.60 -10.87 3.36
N LYS A 17 -5.32 -10.38 4.57
CA LYS A 17 -6.24 -10.45 5.73
C LYS A 17 -7.43 -9.52 5.55
N THR A 18 -7.20 -8.29 5.10
CA THR A 18 -8.26 -7.28 4.98
C THR A 18 -9.01 -7.38 3.66
N ASN A 19 -8.33 -7.75 2.56
CA ASN A 19 -8.89 -7.81 1.21
C ASN A 19 -9.53 -6.46 0.76
N ILE A 20 -9.04 -5.34 1.31
CA ILE A 20 -9.55 -3.98 1.04
C ILE A 20 -8.85 -3.37 -0.18
N ILE A 21 -7.61 -3.78 -0.44
CA ILE A 21 -6.79 -3.31 -1.54
C ILE A 21 -6.00 -4.49 -2.10
N SER A 22 -5.70 -4.47 -3.40
CA SER A 22 -4.75 -5.38 -4.04
C SER A 22 -3.57 -4.60 -4.60
N TYR A 23 -2.51 -5.31 -4.97
CA TYR A 23 -1.35 -4.75 -5.63
C TYR A 23 -1.02 -5.55 -6.89
N ASP A 24 -0.51 -4.88 -7.89
CA ASP A 24 -0.01 -5.48 -9.12
C ASP A 24 1.23 -6.33 -8.81
N LYS A 25 1.11 -7.64 -8.97
CA LYS A 25 2.16 -8.59 -8.64
C LYS A 25 3.32 -8.58 -9.63
N ASP A 26 3.09 -8.11 -10.85
CA ASP A 26 4.13 -8.02 -11.88
C ASP A 26 5.04 -6.81 -11.61
N ILE A 27 4.49 -5.74 -11.03
CA ILE A 27 5.26 -4.58 -10.54
C ILE A 27 5.88 -4.87 -9.17
N GLY A 28 5.11 -5.49 -8.26
CA GLY A 28 5.55 -5.86 -6.93
C GLY A 28 5.43 -4.75 -5.89
N LEU A 29 6.19 -4.91 -4.80
CA LEU A 29 6.25 -4.01 -3.65
C LEU A 29 7.69 -3.58 -3.47
N ASP A 30 7.95 -2.28 -3.39
CA ASP A 30 9.29 -1.73 -3.20
C ASP A 30 9.39 -1.00 -1.86
N CYS A 31 10.43 -1.27 -1.08
CA CYS A 31 10.60 -0.72 0.26
C CYS A 31 11.84 0.17 0.32
N ASP A 32 11.60 1.46 0.55
CA ASP A 32 12.66 2.44 0.73
C ASP A 32 13.43 2.24 2.04
N ASP A 33 14.59 2.89 2.15
CA ASP A 33 15.27 3.00 3.44
C ASP A 33 14.40 3.78 4.43
N LYS A 34 14.63 3.56 5.73
CA LYS A 34 13.85 4.29 6.72
C LYS A 34 14.13 5.78 6.64
N GLU A 35 13.09 6.59 6.81
CA GLU A 35 13.17 8.04 6.78
C GLU A 35 12.36 8.66 7.92
N LEU A 36 12.76 9.87 8.33
CA LEU A 36 12.07 10.61 9.38
C LEU A 36 10.98 11.47 8.73
N VAL A 37 9.71 11.15 8.97
CA VAL A 37 8.56 11.84 8.38
C VAL A 37 7.66 12.45 9.44
N ILE A 38 6.95 13.51 9.08
CA ILE A 38 5.79 13.99 9.84
C ILE A 38 4.59 13.15 9.38
N LEU A 39 3.97 12.42 10.29
CA LEU A 39 2.79 11.61 10.02
C LEU A 39 1.60 12.49 9.62
N ARG A 40 0.57 11.86 9.07
CA ARG A 40 -0.62 12.57 8.56
C ARG A 40 -1.38 13.42 9.60
N ASP A 41 -1.13 13.22 10.90
CA ASP A 41 -1.70 14.05 11.98
C ASP A 41 -1.03 15.44 12.09
N LEU A 42 -0.01 15.68 11.26
CA LEU A 42 0.78 16.92 11.15
C LEU A 42 1.52 17.32 12.43
N LYS A 43 1.61 16.42 13.40
CA LYS A 43 2.18 16.69 14.73
C LYS A 43 3.21 15.65 15.14
N THR A 44 2.96 14.40 14.82
CA THR A 44 3.82 13.28 15.19
C THR A 44 4.91 13.13 14.15
N GLN A 45 6.17 13.17 14.59
CA GLN A 45 7.33 12.91 13.75
C GLN A 45 7.90 11.54 14.13
N LYS A 46 8.08 10.65 13.16
CA LYS A 46 8.56 9.29 13.41
C LYS A 46 9.44 8.77 12.28
N GLU A 47 10.42 7.92 12.61
CA GLU A 47 11.13 7.13 11.61
C GLU A 47 10.19 6.04 11.08
N VAL A 48 10.08 5.94 9.76
CA VAL A 48 9.18 5.00 9.09
C VAL A 48 9.91 4.27 7.97
N TYR A 49 9.43 3.07 7.65
CA TYR A 49 9.65 2.46 6.34
C TYR A 49 8.46 2.80 5.44
N VAL A 50 8.75 3.15 4.19
CA VAL A 50 7.72 3.40 3.17
C VAL A 50 7.79 2.30 2.13
N VAL A 51 6.65 1.65 1.88
CA VAL A 51 6.50 0.68 0.80
C VAL A 51 5.64 1.29 -0.30
N SER A 52 6.22 1.47 -1.47
CA SER A 52 5.52 1.93 -2.66
C SER A 52 5.01 0.75 -3.50
N PHE A 53 3.80 0.88 -4.05
CA PHE A 53 3.20 -0.14 -4.92
C PHE A 53 2.08 0.44 -5.78
N LYS A 54 1.75 -0.25 -6.88
CA LYS A 54 0.59 0.06 -7.72
C LYS A 54 -0.53 -0.94 -7.42
N THR A 55 -1.78 -0.50 -7.36
CA THR A 55 -2.92 -1.43 -7.39
C THR A 55 -3.05 -2.09 -8.75
N GLU A 56 -3.79 -3.20 -8.83
CA GLU A 56 -4.10 -3.83 -10.12
C GLU A 56 -4.93 -2.88 -11.01
N ASP A 57 -4.71 -2.95 -12.31
CA ASP A 57 -5.58 -2.29 -13.29
C ASP A 57 -6.96 -2.99 -13.29
N GLN A 58 -8.04 -2.22 -13.39
CA GLN A 58 -9.39 -2.77 -13.53
C GLN A 58 -9.87 -2.61 -14.97
N ILE A 59 -10.08 -3.74 -15.63
CA ILE A 59 -10.58 -3.80 -17.01
C ILE A 59 -12.02 -4.27 -16.98
N GLU A 60 -12.92 -3.46 -17.54
CA GLU A 60 -14.32 -3.84 -17.69
C GLU A 60 -14.56 -4.37 -19.11
N TYR A 61 -15.20 -5.54 -19.18
CA TYR A 61 -15.55 -6.20 -20.42
C TYR A 61 -17.07 -6.20 -20.61
N ASN A 62 -17.54 -6.03 -21.84
CA ASN A 62 -18.94 -6.25 -22.17
C ASN A 62 -19.28 -7.75 -22.29
N LYS A 63 -20.56 -8.06 -22.55
CA LYS A 63 -21.04 -9.45 -22.71
C LYS A 63 -20.43 -10.21 -23.89
N LYS A 64 -19.77 -9.52 -24.83
CA LYS A 64 -19.07 -10.11 -25.98
C LYS A 64 -17.57 -10.31 -25.71
N GLY A 65 -17.07 -9.93 -24.53
CA GLY A 65 -15.65 -9.99 -24.17
C GLY A 65 -14.82 -8.83 -24.71
N GLU A 66 -15.45 -7.76 -25.19
CA GLU A 66 -14.75 -6.56 -25.66
C GLU A 66 -14.50 -5.61 -24.48
N ILE A 67 -13.31 -5.02 -24.42
CA ILE A 67 -12.95 -4.02 -23.40
C ILE A 67 -13.80 -2.77 -23.64
N ILE A 68 -14.50 -2.31 -22.61
CA ILE A 68 -15.31 -1.09 -22.64
C ILE A 68 -14.80 0.00 -21.71
N SER A 69 -13.99 -0.36 -20.71
CA SER A 69 -13.31 0.59 -19.82
C SER A 69 -11.99 0.02 -19.30
N LEU A 70 -11.04 0.91 -19.06
CA LEU A 70 -9.79 0.64 -18.37
C LEU A 70 -9.61 1.69 -17.26
N PHE A 71 -9.52 1.24 -16.02
CA PHE A 71 -9.11 2.05 -14.89
C PHE A 71 -7.71 1.62 -14.49
N GLU A 72 -6.73 2.48 -14.78
CA GLU A 72 -5.35 2.23 -14.38
C GLU A 72 -5.23 2.15 -12.85
N GLY A 73 -4.39 1.21 -12.40
CA GLY A 73 -4.04 1.04 -11.01
C GLY A 73 -3.44 2.31 -10.41
N MET A 74 -3.71 2.52 -9.12
CA MET A 74 -3.27 3.71 -8.41
C MET A 74 -1.96 3.45 -7.68
N LEU A 75 -1.06 4.43 -7.72
CA LEU A 75 0.12 4.44 -6.85
C LEU A 75 -0.29 4.65 -5.39
N CYS A 76 0.26 3.80 -4.52
CA CYS A 76 0.00 3.75 -3.10
C CYS A 76 1.32 3.73 -2.31
N PHE A 77 1.28 4.24 -1.07
CA PHE A 77 2.41 4.27 -0.16
C PHE A 77 1.97 3.77 1.22
N ALA A 78 2.48 2.62 1.64
CA ALA A 78 2.23 2.08 2.97
C ALA A 78 3.33 2.53 3.94
N TYR A 79 2.93 3.15 5.04
CA TYR A 79 3.83 3.67 6.06
C TYR A 79 3.88 2.71 7.24
N PHE A 80 5.09 2.25 7.57
CA PHE A 80 5.35 1.34 8.66
C PHE A 80 6.21 2.00 9.72
N ASP A 81 5.89 1.76 10.98
CA ASP A 81 6.69 2.18 12.11
C ASP A 81 8.09 1.53 12.05
N ALA A 82 9.18 2.31 12.06
CA ALA A 82 10.53 1.73 11.97
C ALA A 82 10.95 0.95 13.23
N GLU A 83 10.31 1.18 14.38
CA GLU A 83 10.60 0.49 15.64
C GLU A 83 9.80 -0.80 15.77
N THR A 84 8.50 -0.76 15.48
CA THR A 84 7.59 -1.90 15.68
C THR A 84 7.32 -2.72 14.42
N LEU A 85 7.63 -2.16 13.23
CA LEU A 85 7.29 -2.72 11.92
C LEU A 85 5.78 -2.91 11.71
N GLU A 86 4.96 -2.20 12.49
CA GLU A 86 3.52 -2.19 12.35
C GLU A 86 3.09 -1.21 11.25
N LEU A 87 2.08 -1.60 10.48
CA LEU A 87 1.46 -0.72 9.50
C LEU A 87 0.76 0.42 10.25
N LEU A 88 1.07 1.67 9.88
CA LEU A 88 0.40 2.85 10.40
C LEU A 88 -0.82 3.18 9.54
N TYR A 89 -0.61 3.36 8.24
CA TYR A 89 -1.65 3.63 7.25
C TYR A 89 -1.11 3.43 5.82
N ILE A 90 -2.03 3.38 4.86
CA ILE A 90 -1.72 3.38 3.42
C ILE A 90 -2.28 4.65 2.79
N MET A 91 -1.41 5.49 2.23
CA MET A 91 -1.81 6.65 1.43
C MET A 91 -2.10 6.24 0.00
N LYS A 92 -3.17 6.80 -0.57
CA LYS A 92 -3.52 6.73 -1.99
C LYS A 92 -3.99 8.10 -2.48
N LYS A 93 -4.12 8.27 -3.80
CA LYS A 93 -4.58 9.54 -4.40
C LYS A 93 -5.91 10.07 -3.81
N ALA A 94 -6.81 9.17 -3.42
CA ALA A 94 -8.15 9.51 -2.95
C ALA A 94 -8.29 9.62 -1.42
N GLY A 95 -7.20 9.50 -0.65
CA GLY A 95 -7.23 9.52 0.82
C GLY A 95 -6.26 8.51 1.43
N TYR A 96 -6.59 7.99 2.60
CA TYR A 96 -5.79 6.97 3.27
C TYR A 96 -6.63 5.79 3.74
N ILE A 97 -5.95 4.71 4.11
CA ILE A 97 -6.54 3.53 4.73
C ILE A 97 -5.82 3.32 6.05
N GLU A 98 -6.57 3.22 7.13
CA GLU A 98 -6.05 2.91 8.46
C GLU A 98 -5.54 1.48 8.54
N ALA A 99 -4.68 1.21 9.52
CA ALA A 99 -4.18 -0.14 9.80
C ALA A 99 -5.29 -1.16 10.12
N ASP A 100 -6.47 -0.71 10.57
CA ASP A 100 -7.64 -1.58 10.78
C ASP A 100 -8.51 -1.75 9.52
N GLY A 101 -8.21 -1.02 8.45
CA GLY A 101 -8.93 -1.03 7.19
C GLY A 101 -9.99 0.07 7.02
N SER A 102 -10.16 0.97 7.99
CA SER A 102 -11.08 2.11 7.86
C SER A 102 -10.54 3.22 6.93
N TYR A 103 -11.43 4.09 6.45
CA TYR A 103 -11.18 5.18 5.49
C TYR A 103 -11.39 6.56 6.13
#